data_AF-A0A350JMS1-F1
#
_entry.id   AF-A0A350JMS1-F1
#
_cell.length_a   1.000
_cell.length_b   1.000
_cell.length_c   1.000
_cell.angle_alpha   90.00
_cell.angle_beta   90.00
_cell.angle_gamma   90.00
#
_symmetry.space_group_name_H-M   'P 1'
#
loop_
_entity.id
_entity.type
_entity.pdbx_description
1 polymer ?
#
loop_
_entity_poly.entity_id
_entity_poly.type
_entity_poly.pdbx_seq_one_letter_code
_entity_poly.pdbx_strand_id
1 'polypeptide(L)'
;MFKSTSIEKKGENQYIVNGDLTMRGTTKKVALPMTVKGVIDNPWKEGSLIMGIEMETTLDRTDYCVGTGSWAATSVVGDEVEIEISMELDSTKE
;
A
#
# COMPACT_ATOMS: atom_id res chain seq x y z
N MET A 1 6.50 -5.43 -7.61
CA MET A 1 6.79 -6.11 -6.32
C MET A 1 6.99 -5.02 -5.28
N PHE A 2 6.34 -5.13 -4.14
CA PHE A 2 6.61 -4.26 -2.99
C PHE A 2 7.28 -5.09 -1.88
N LYS A 3 8.32 -4.54 -1.26
CA LYS A 3 9.00 -5.15 -0.11
C LYS A 3 9.10 -4.14 1.02
N SER A 4 8.41 -4.40 2.13
CA SER A 4 8.51 -3.56 3.31
C SER A 4 9.91 -3.61 3.92
N THR A 5 10.35 -2.48 4.46
CA THR A 5 11.66 -2.31 5.09
C THR A 5 11.52 -1.87 6.54
N SER A 6 10.50 -1.08 6.86
CA SER A 6 10.16 -0.68 8.22
C SER A 6 8.69 -0.28 8.33
N ILE A 7 8.17 -0.33 9.55
CA ILE A 7 6.84 0.18 9.89
C ILE A 7 7.02 1.14 11.06
N GLU A 8 6.57 2.37 10.88
CA GLU A 8 6.65 3.43 11.88
C GLU A 8 5.25 3.73 12.43
N LYS A 9 5.08 3.70 13.76
CA LYS A 9 3.85 4.17 14.39
C LYS A 9 3.82 5.69 14.40
N LYS A 10 2.75 6.30 13.90
CA LYS A 10 2.57 7.77 13.87
C LYS A 10 1.48 8.27 14.81
N GLY A 11 0.60 7.39 15.28
CA GLY A 11 -0.45 7.74 16.22
C GLY A 11 -1.23 6.51 16.66
N GLU A 12 -2.41 6.75 17.22
CA GLU A 12 -3.39 5.70 17.44
C GLU A 12 -3.87 5.19 16.07
N ASN A 13 -3.72 3.88 15.84
CA ASN A 13 -4.11 3.19 14.60
C ASN A 13 -3.48 3.72 13.30
N GLN A 14 -2.55 4.66 13.37
CA GLN A 14 -1.89 5.25 12.21
C GLN A 14 -0.42 4.84 12.15
N TYR A 15 -0.01 4.40 10.96
CA TYR A 15 1.34 3.90 10.68
C TYR A 15 1.83 4.41 9.33
N ILE A 16 3.14 4.38 9.13
CA ILE A 16 3.77 4.51 7.81
C ILE A 16 4.55 3.22 7.54
N VAL A 17 4.19 2.53 6.46
CA VAL A 17 4.93 1.37 5.96
C VAL A 17 5.91 1.87 4.90
N ASN A 18 7.19 1.88 5.23
CA ASN A 18 8.23 2.19 4.25
C ASN A 18 8.63 0.92 3.51
N GLY A 19 8.83 1.01 2.20
CA GLY A 19 9.31 -0.13 1.42
C GLY A 19 9.85 0.22 0.05
N ASP A 20 10.44 -0.77 -0.58
CA ASP A 20 10.94 -0.69 -1.94
C ASP A 20 9.83 -1.19 -2.88
N LEU A 21 9.39 -0.31 -3.78
CA LEU A 21 8.49 -0.65 -4.87
C LEU A 21 9.28 -0.80 -6.16
N THR A 22 9.23 -2.00 -6.74
CA THR A 22 9.83 -2.32 -8.03
C THR A 22 8.75 -2.51 -9.10
N MET A 23 8.82 -1.72 -10.16
CA MET A 23 8.00 -1.85 -11.37
C MET A 23 8.88 -1.70 -12.61
N ARG A 24 8.71 -2.61 -13.58
CA ARG A 24 9.51 -2.66 -14.83
C ARG A 24 11.03 -2.59 -14.65
N GLY A 25 11.56 -3.16 -13.57
CA GLY A 25 12.99 -3.15 -13.24
C GLY A 25 13.48 -1.88 -12.54
N THR A 26 12.65 -0.85 -12.42
CA THR A 26 12.96 0.36 -11.66
C THR A 26 12.47 0.20 -10.23
N THR A 27 13.36 0.45 -9.25
CA THR A 27 13.03 0.38 -7.82
C THR A 27 13.10 1.77 -7.21
N LYS A 28 12.06 2.15 -6.46
CA LYS A 28 12.00 3.40 -5.70
C LYS A 28 11.54 3.11 -4.29
N LYS A 29 12.00 3.93 -3.33
CA LYS A 29 11.49 3.91 -1.96
C LYS A 29 10.15 4.61 -1.93
N VAL A 30 9.16 4.00 -1.29
CA VAL A 30 7.83 4.56 -1.08
C VAL A 30 7.45 4.48 0.39
N ALA A 31 6.68 5.46 0.84
CA ALA A 31 6.10 5.50 2.17
C ALA A 31 4.59 5.38 2.03
N LEU A 32 3.99 4.33 2.62
CA LEU A 32 2.57 4.05 2.54
C LEU A 32 1.92 4.38 3.89
N PRO A 33 1.15 5.47 4.00
CA PRO A 33 0.29 5.70 5.14
C PRO A 33 -0.68 4.53 5.29
N MET A 34 -0.77 3.98 6.49
CA MET A 34 -1.66 2.87 6.82
C MET A 34 -2.51 3.24 8.02
N THR A 35 -3.81 3.02 7.88
CA THR A 35 -4.78 3.11 8.98
C THR A 35 -5.30 1.72 9.31
N VAL A 36 -5.23 1.33 10.59
CA VAL A 36 -5.91 0.15 11.11
C VAL A 36 -7.34 0.55 11.46
N LYS A 37 -8.33 -0.03 10.77
CA LYS A 37 -9.76 0.31 10.94
C LYS A 37 -10.36 -0.37 12.17
N GLY A 38 -9.77 -1.48 12.61
CA GLY A 38 -10.16 -2.18 13.82
C GLY A 38 -9.61 -3.60 13.85
N VAL A 39 -9.67 -4.20 15.04
CA VAL A 39 -9.37 -5.62 15.26
C VAL A 39 -10.55 -6.22 16.02
N ILE A 40 -11.16 -7.27 15.47
CA ILE A 40 -12.32 -7.95 16.07
C ILE A 40 -12.10 -9.46 16.10
N ASP A 41 -12.90 -10.15 16.91
CA ASP A 41 -13.00 -11.60 16.84
C ASP A 41 -13.57 -12.02 15.48
N ASN A 42 -12.96 -13.04 14.87
CA ASN A 42 -13.43 -13.57 13.60
C ASN A 42 -14.77 -14.31 13.84
N PRO A 43 -15.90 -13.85 13.26
CA PRO A 43 -17.20 -14.46 13.49
C PRO A 43 -17.37 -15.83 12.79
N TRP A 44 -16.48 -16.15 11.84
CA TRP A 44 -16.50 -17.40 11.07
C TRP A 44 -15.46 -18.41 11.55
N LYS A 45 -14.51 -18.00 12.40
CA LYS A 45 -13.40 -18.85 12.86
C LYS A 45 -13.11 -18.60 14.33
N GLU A 46 -13.65 -19.50 15.16
CA GLU A 46 -13.40 -19.48 16.60
C GLU A 46 -11.90 -19.47 16.92
N GLY A 47 -11.51 -18.70 17.93
CA GLY A 47 -10.10 -18.55 18.31
C GLY A 47 -9.26 -17.77 17.30
N SER A 48 -9.86 -16.99 16.40
CA SER A 48 -9.14 -16.12 15.46
C SER A 48 -9.59 -14.65 15.57
N LEU A 49 -8.76 -13.74 15.05
CA LEU A 49 -9.01 -12.31 14.93
C LEU A 49 -9.01 -11.92 13.45
N ILE A 50 -9.78 -10.88 13.13
CA ILE A 50 -9.73 -10.16 11.87
C ILE A 50 -9.27 -8.73 12.13
N MET A 51 -8.32 -8.25 11.31
CA MET A 51 -7.90 -6.85 11.27
C MET A 51 -8.19 -6.23 9.90
N GLY A 52 -8.87 -5.09 9.90
CA GLY A 52 -9.06 -4.27 8.70
C GLY A 52 -7.98 -3.20 8.59
N ILE A 53 -7.37 -3.07 7.41
CA ILE A 53 -6.39 -2.01 7.12
C ILE A 53 -6.71 -1.30 5.80
N GLU A 54 -6.47 0.00 5.78
CA GLU A 54 -6.56 0.85 4.60
C GLU A 54 -5.24 1.59 4.39
N MET A 55 -4.82 1.73 3.14
CA MET A 55 -3.69 2.56 2.72
C MET A 55 -4.05 3.33 1.46
N GLU A 56 -3.61 4.57 1.40
CA GLU A 56 -3.75 5.42 0.22
C GLU A 56 -2.41 6.08 -0.09
N THR A 57 -2.05 6.11 -1.37
CA THR A 57 -0.88 6.85 -1.85
C THR A 57 -1.08 7.27 -3.30
N THR A 58 -0.34 8.30 -3.71
CA THR A 58 -0.21 8.66 -5.13
C THR A 58 1.22 8.40 -5.57
N LEU A 59 1.38 7.83 -6.76
CA LEU A 59 2.68 7.62 -7.40
C LEU A 59 2.73 8.30 -8.76
N ASP A 60 3.91 8.72 -9.19
CA ASP A 60 4.15 9.11 -10.58
C ASP A 60 4.48 7.85 -11.41
N ARG A 61 3.70 7.57 -12.45
CA ARG A 61 3.93 6.39 -13.32
C ARG A 61 5.23 6.50 -14.12
N THR A 62 5.65 7.71 -14.46
CA THR A 62 6.81 7.97 -15.31
C THR A 62 8.12 7.66 -14.57
N ASP A 63 8.10 7.78 -13.25
CA ASP A 63 9.19 7.37 -12.34
C ASP A 63 9.58 5.89 -12.48
N TYR A 64 8.67 5.07 -13.01
CA TYR A 64 8.84 3.63 -13.23
C TYR A 64 8.85 3.25 -14.72
N CYS A 65 9.07 4.22 -15.61
CA CYS A 65 9.07 4.02 -17.07
C CYS A 65 7.75 3.42 -17.58
N VAL A 66 6.62 3.74 -16.94
CA VAL A 66 5.28 3.31 -17.37
C VAL A 66 4.68 4.37 -18.30
N GLY A 67 4.37 3.95 -19.53
CA GLY A 67 3.83 4.81 -20.60
C GLY A 67 4.92 5.65 -21.28
N THR A 68 5.65 5.01 -22.19
CA THR A 68 6.73 5.60 -23.00
C THR A 68 6.30 5.78 -24.46
N GLY A 69 7.17 6.35 -25.29
CA GLY A 69 6.89 6.61 -26.71
C GLY A 69 5.72 7.57 -26.86
N SER A 70 4.70 7.18 -27.64
CA SER A 70 3.48 8.00 -27.84
C SER A 70 2.70 8.30 -26.55
N TRP A 71 2.98 7.59 -25.45
CA TRP A 71 2.31 7.76 -24.15
C TRP A 71 3.15 8.49 -23.10
N ALA A 72 4.32 9.02 -23.52
CA ALA A 72 5.23 9.74 -22.64
C ALA A 72 4.68 11.10 -22.22
N ALA A 73 3.84 11.73 -23.05
CA ALA A 73 3.21 12.99 -22.72
C ALA A 73 2.13 12.80 -21.64
N THR A 74 2.17 13.62 -20.59
CA THR A 74 1.21 13.56 -19.48
C THR A 74 -0.08 14.35 -19.75
N SER A 75 -0.14 15.08 -20.85
CA SER A 75 -1.30 15.87 -21.27
C SER A 75 -2.50 15.03 -21.72
N VAL A 76 -2.26 13.80 -22.17
CA VAL A 76 -3.31 12.87 -22.60
C VAL A 76 -3.60 11.82 -21.51
N VAL A 77 -2.55 11.34 -20.84
CA VAL A 77 -2.63 10.39 -19.73
C VAL A 77 -1.82 10.95 -18.58
N GLY A 78 -2.47 11.34 -17.48
CA GLY A 78 -1.81 11.87 -16.30
C GLY A 78 -0.67 10.99 -15.79
N ASP A 79 0.32 11.60 -15.17
CA ASP A 79 1.44 10.94 -14.49
C ASP A 79 1.03 10.41 -13.11
N GLU A 80 0.21 11.15 -12.40
CA GLU A 80 -0.31 10.76 -11.08
C GLU A 80 -1.23 9.54 -11.16
N VAL A 81 -0.91 8.56 -10.32
CA VAL A 81 -1.67 7.32 -10.13
C VAL A 81 -2.01 7.20 -8.67
N GLU A 82 -3.29 7.38 -8.35
CA GLU A 82 -3.85 7.11 -7.04
C GLU A 82 -3.97 5.60 -6.83
N ILE A 83 -3.55 5.15 -5.65
CA ILE A 83 -3.55 3.76 -5.24
C ILE A 83 -4.26 3.67 -3.89
N GLU A 84 -5.36 2.94 -3.88
CA GLU A 84 -6.10 2.57 -2.68
C GLU A 84 -5.92 1.07 -2.42
N ILE A 85 -5.55 0.72 -1.19
CA ILE A 85 -5.36 -0.65 -0.75
C ILE A 85 -6.21 -0.89 0.49
N SER A 86 -7.17 -1.79 0.36
CA SER A 86 -8.02 -2.26 1.46
C SER A 86 -7.75 -3.74 1.68
N MET A 87 -7.32 -4.11 2.88
CA MET A 87 -7.03 -5.50 3.22
C MET A 87 -7.72 -5.93 4.51
N GLU A 88 -8.10 -7.19 4.54
CA GLU A 88 -8.54 -7.91 5.72
C GLU A 88 -7.49 -8.97 6.05
N LEU A 89 -7.03 -8.99 7.30
CA LEU A 89 -5.96 -9.87 7.78
C LEU A 89 -6.51 -10.79 8.88
N ASP A 90 -6.48 -12.09 8.61
CA ASP A 90 -6.81 -13.13 9.59
C ASP A 90 -5.57 -13.54 10.40
N SER A 91 -5.73 -13.66 11.72
CA SER A 91 -4.72 -14.28 12.59
C SER A 91 -5.36 -15.25 13.57
N THR A 92 -4.72 -16.39 13.82
CA THR A 92 -5.09 -17.25 14.96
C THR A 92 -4.67 -16.58 16.26
N LYS A 93 -5.53 -16.59 17.28
CA LYS A 93 -5.13 -16.25 18.65
C LYS A 93 -4.22 -17.36 19.13
N GLU A 94 -2.99 -17.03 19.53
CA GLU A 94 -2.13 -17.98 20.24
C GLU A 94 -2.71 -18.33 21.62
#